data_AF-A0A7J9RWD7-F1
#
_entry.id   AF-A0A7J9RWD7-F1
#
_cell.length_a   1.000
_cell.length_b   1.000
_cell.length_c   1.000
_cell.angle_alpha   90.00
_cell.angle_beta   90.00
_cell.angle_gamma   90.00
#
_symmetry.space_group_name_H-M   'P 1'
#
loop_
_entity.id
_entity.type
_entity.pdbx_description
1 polymer ?
#
loop_
_entity_poly.entity_id
_entity_poly.type
_entity_poly.pdbx_seq_one_letter_code
_entity_poly.pdbx_strand_id
1 'polypeptide(L)'
;VTMYANDTASNKVNKTVSFTVDTVNPEVTVNTPVNGTTFTSSSAAINVTANDSLSNVSSVIAKIGSVRNVTLSFDGEYYTGNTGTLSNGNYEITIIATDLAGNVNLGENVSISIAVPSSSSRSSGNHYSSDLSEGITSSVIKNAISDSDVVYGNSIDGDYAEELRENLYNAEGYEIDRNTIIVGGPNANVLAEKYDSEFGVSITNDYPGENRGVIQIQNIQVHVGNFIKTYQVIYIAGSDRYGTQAALEYFKTLDELPSEPITVKWTANGPVLVE
;
A
#
# COMPACT_ATOMS: atom_id res chain seq x y z
N VAL A 1 -46.65 18.58 -13.33
CA VAL A 1 -47.27 18.52 -14.68
C VAL A 1 -48.67 17.95 -14.57
N THR A 2 -49.65 18.58 -15.21
CA THR A 2 -51.04 18.09 -15.25
C THR A 2 -51.39 17.72 -16.69
N MET A 3 -51.81 16.46 -16.88
CA MET A 3 -52.25 15.93 -18.16
C MET A 3 -53.76 15.92 -18.21
N TYR A 4 -54.33 16.33 -19.34
CA TYR A 4 -55.77 16.33 -19.60
C TYR A 4 -56.07 15.37 -20.74
N ALA A 5 -57.11 14.56 -20.58
CA ALA A 5 -57.66 13.73 -21.64
C ALA A 5 -59.16 13.98 -21.78
N ASN A 6 -59.63 14.03 -23.02
CA ASN A 6 -61.04 14.18 -23.36
C ASN A 6 -61.39 13.15 -24.44
N ASP A 7 -62.46 12.39 -24.23
CA ASP A 7 -62.97 11.46 -25.25
C ASP A 7 -64.03 12.13 -26.15
N THR A 8 -64.47 11.41 -27.19
CA THR A 8 -65.48 11.90 -28.14
C THR A 8 -66.88 12.04 -27.52
N ALA A 9 -67.11 11.45 -26.35
CA ALA A 9 -68.33 11.60 -25.56
C ALA A 9 -68.26 12.80 -24.60
N SER A 10 -67.20 13.61 -24.67
CA SER A 10 -66.94 14.77 -23.81
C SER A 10 -66.63 14.43 -22.35
N ASN A 11 -66.24 13.18 -22.04
CA ASN A 11 -65.74 12.83 -20.71
C ASN A 11 -64.31 13.36 -20.55
N LYS A 12 -64.10 14.22 -19.54
CA LYS A 12 -62.81 14.82 -19.23
C LYS A 12 -62.21 14.19 -17.99
N VAL A 13 -60.95 13.77 -18.09
CA VAL A 13 -60.14 13.37 -16.95
C VAL A 13 -58.86 14.19 -16.92
N ASN A 14 -58.34 14.46 -15.73
CA ASN A 14 -57.00 14.97 -15.58
C ASN A 14 -56.22 14.15 -14.54
N LYS A 15 -54.91 14.12 -14.71
CA LYS A 15 -53.97 13.52 -13.76
C LYS A 15 -52.81 14.45 -13.57
N THR A 16 -52.43 14.65 -12.30
CA THR A 16 -51.26 15.45 -11.94
C THR A 16 -50.13 14.53 -11.51
N VAL A 17 -48.95 14.78 -12.04
CA VAL A 17 -47.68 14.18 -11.62
C VAL A 17 -46.79 15.30 -11.10
N SER A 18 -46.27 15.14 -9.90
CA SER A 18 -45.30 16.05 -9.29
C SER A 18 -43.91 15.45 -9.42
N PHE A 19 -42.93 16.27 -9.78
CA PHE A 19 -41.51 15.93 -9.70
C PHE A 19 -40.75 17.17 -9.24
N THR A 20 -39.60 16.94 -8.62
CA THR A 20 -38.64 17.98 -8.27
C THR A 20 -37.53 17.98 -9.33
N VAL A 21 -37.05 19.18 -9.66
CA VAL A 21 -35.85 19.34 -10.48
C VAL A 21 -34.79 19.90 -9.55
N ASP A 22 -33.71 19.16 -9.42
CA ASP A 22 -32.56 19.59 -8.64
C ASP A 22 -31.47 20.09 -9.58
N THR A 23 -30.98 21.30 -9.30
CA THR A 23 -29.93 21.99 -10.07
C THR A 23 -28.84 22.52 -9.16
N VAL A 24 -28.88 22.16 -7.88
CA VAL A 24 -27.99 22.68 -6.85
C VAL A 24 -26.85 21.68 -6.68
N ASN A 25 -25.61 22.14 -6.76
CA ASN A 25 -24.46 21.26 -6.49
C ASN A 25 -24.38 20.97 -4.97
N PRO A 26 -23.84 19.80 -4.57
CA PRO A 26 -23.49 19.54 -3.18
C PRO A 26 -22.60 20.62 -2.58
N GLU A 27 -22.81 20.94 -1.32
CA GLU A 27 -21.88 21.71 -0.50
C GLU A 27 -20.82 20.76 0.07
N VAL A 28 -19.55 21.12 -0.06
CA VAL A 28 -18.42 20.28 0.34
C VAL A 28 -17.51 21.09 1.25
N THR A 29 -17.00 20.45 2.29
CA THR A 29 -15.99 21.00 3.18
C THR A 29 -14.93 19.93 3.45
N VAL A 30 -13.67 20.26 3.21
CA VAL A 30 -12.56 19.36 3.53
C VAL A 30 -12.13 19.60 4.98
N ASN A 31 -12.43 18.65 5.85
CA ASN A 31 -12.06 18.73 7.28
C ASN A 31 -10.60 18.31 7.48
N THR A 32 -10.13 17.31 6.73
CA THR A 32 -8.75 16.83 6.73
C THR A 32 -8.42 16.26 5.34
N PRO A 33 -7.23 16.54 4.77
CA PRO A 33 -6.15 17.34 5.34
C PRO A 33 -6.43 18.86 5.32
N VAL A 34 -5.77 19.62 6.20
CA VAL A 34 -5.80 21.08 6.14
C VAL A 34 -4.90 21.57 5.01
N ASN A 35 -5.29 22.62 4.29
CA ASN A 35 -4.49 23.16 3.19
C ASN A 35 -3.09 23.59 3.63
N GLY A 36 -2.08 23.17 2.87
CA GLY A 36 -0.67 23.38 3.15
C GLY A 36 -0.08 22.40 4.18
N THR A 37 -0.83 21.40 4.63
CA THR A 37 -0.30 20.42 5.60
C THR A 37 0.83 19.62 4.97
N THR A 38 1.95 19.55 5.70
CA THR A 38 3.03 18.62 5.39
C THR A 38 2.89 17.36 6.24
N PHE A 39 2.76 16.21 5.59
CA PHE A 39 2.72 14.91 6.23
C PHE A 39 4.11 14.28 6.24
N THR A 40 4.49 13.74 7.40
CA THR A 40 5.72 12.95 7.59
C THR A 40 5.50 11.46 7.37
N SER A 41 4.28 11.06 6.99
CA SER A 41 3.90 9.70 6.58
C SER A 41 3.66 9.69 5.07
N SER A 42 3.87 8.53 4.44
CA SER A 42 3.67 8.35 2.99
C SER A 42 2.18 8.32 2.60
N SER A 43 1.27 8.38 3.56
CA SER A 43 -0.17 8.50 3.31
C SER A 43 -0.77 9.59 4.20
N ALA A 44 -1.82 10.21 3.70
CA ALA A 44 -2.63 11.17 4.43
C ALA A 44 -4.07 10.66 4.55
N ALA A 45 -4.65 10.82 5.74
CA ALA A 45 -6.07 10.57 5.95
C ALA A 45 -6.90 11.69 5.30
N ILE A 46 -8.05 11.33 4.77
CA ILE A 46 -9.00 12.23 4.14
C ILE A 46 -10.31 12.13 4.92
N ASN A 47 -10.83 13.28 5.32
CA ASN A 47 -12.15 13.43 5.95
C ASN A 47 -12.84 14.65 5.34
N VAL A 48 -14.03 14.42 4.80
CA VAL A 48 -14.82 15.41 4.06
C VAL A 48 -16.25 15.40 4.57
N THR A 49 -16.82 16.58 4.77
CA THR A 49 -18.28 16.76 4.89
C THR A 49 -18.81 17.11 3.51
N ALA A 50 -19.81 16.37 3.03
CA ALA A 50 -20.49 16.67 1.78
C ALA A 50 -21.99 16.51 1.99
N ASN A 51 -22.75 17.58 1.78
CA ASN A 51 -24.18 17.62 1.98
C ASN A 51 -24.87 18.18 0.74
N ASP A 52 -26.04 17.63 0.41
CA ASP A 52 -26.93 18.22 -0.58
C ASP A 52 -28.32 18.40 0.03
N SER A 53 -28.96 19.51 -0.32
CA SER A 53 -30.22 19.95 0.31
C SER A 53 -31.49 19.38 -0.35
N LEU A 54 -31.38 18.80 -1.54
CA LEU A 54 -32.54 18.44 -2.38
C LEU A 54 -32.57 16.95 -2.77
N SER A 55 -31.43 16.35 -3.10
CA SER A 55 -31.32 14.98 -3.60
C SER A 55 -30.32 14.09 -2.85
N ASN A 56 -29.63 14.59 -1.81
CA ASN A 56 -28.55 13.89 -1.09
C ASN A 56 -27.32 13.59 -1.97
N VAL A 57 -26.20 13.32 -1.31
CA VAL A 57 -24.93 13.00 -1.99
C VAL A 57 -24.90 11.53 -2.44
N SER A 58 -24.62 11.32 -3.72
CA SER A 58 -24.48 10.01 -4.35
C SER A 58 -23.07 9.43 -4.19
N SER A 59 -22.03 10.25 -4.42
CA SER A 59 -20.64 9.82 -4.34
C SER A 59 -19.70 10.96 -4.01
N VAL A 60 -18.60 10.62 -3.32
CA VAL A 60 -17.51 11.55 -3.04
C VAL A 60 -16.19 10.88 -3.41
N ILE A 61 -15.42 11.54 -4.27
CA ILE A 61 -14.14 11.05 -4.79
C ILE A 61 -13.05 12.08 -4.49
N ALA A 62 -11.93 11.62 -3.94
CA ALA A 62 -10.72 12.41 -3.81
C ALA A 62 -9.78 12.09 -4.98
N LYS A 63 -9.53 13.08 -5.84
CA LYS A 63 -8.54 13.01 -6.92
C LYS A 63 -7.21 13.53 -6.41
N ILE A 64 -6.17 12.69 -6.40
CA ILE A 64 -4.84 13.01 -5.88
C ILE A 64 -3.92 13.36 -7.05
N GLY A 65 -3.91 14.62 -7.46
CA GLY A 65 -3.15 15.12 -8.61
C GLY A 65 -3.36 14.28 -9.87
N SER A 66 -2.26 13.79 -10.44
CA SER A 66 -2.24 12.85 -11.57
C SER A 66 -2.00 11.40 -11.14
N VAL A 67 -1.96 11.11 -9.83
CA VAL A 67 -1.56 9.80 -9.30
C VAL A 67 -2.71 8.81 -9.34
N ARG A 68 -3.83 9.14 -8.67
CA ARG A 68 -4.98 8.24 -8.53
C ARG A 68 -6.23 8.98 -8.06
N ASN A 69 -7.37 8.28 -8.18
CA ASN A 69 -8.63 8.68 -7.57
C ASN A 69 -8.99 7.69 -6.46
N VAL A 70 -9.52 8.18 -5.35
CA VAL A 70 -9.97 7.38 -4.20
C VAL A 70 -11.44 7.69 -3.93
N THR A 71 -12.29 6.67 -3.98
CA THR A 71 -13.68 6.80 -3.54
C THR A 71 -13.72 6.83 -2.01
N LEU A 72 -14.37 7.83 -1.43
CA LEU A 72 -14.51 7.96 0.02
C LEU A 72 -15.75 7.21 0.51
N SER A 73 -15.63 6.59 1.68
CA SER A 73 -16.71 5.83 2.31
C SER A 73 -17.42 6.69 3.34
N PHE A 74 -18.75 6.65 3.34
CA PHE A 74 -19.54 7.33 4.37
C PHE A 74 -19.55 6.50 5.66
N ASP A 75 -19.09 7.07 6.77
CA ASP A 75 -19.01 6.38 8.07
C ASP A 75 -20.23 6.60 8.98
N GLY A 76 -21.19 7.43 8.54
CA GLY A 76 -22.36 7.85 9.31
C GLY A 76 -22.37 9.34 9.62
N GLU A 77 -21.22 10.01 9.56
CA GLU A 77 -21.08 11.44 9.81
C GLU A 77 -20.24 12.14 8.72
N TYR A 78 -19.18 11.49 8.24
CA TYR A 78 -18.24 12.02 7.26
C TYR A 78 -17.97 11.03 6.12
N TYR A 79 -17.46 11.57 5.01
CA TYR A 79 -16.84 10.78 3.96
C TYR A 79 -15.34 10.65 4.26
N THR A 80 -14.88 9.42 4.47
CA THR A 80 -13.52 9.12 4.92
C THR A 80 -12.76 8.22 3.96
N GLY A 81 -11.44 8.35 3.96
CA GLY A 81 -10.54 7.54 3.16
C GLY A 81 -9.07 7.90 3.42
N ASN A 82 -8.17 7.41 2.58
CA ASN A 82 -6.76 7.81 2.60
C ASN A 82 -6.27 8.07 1.18
N THR A 83 -5.16 8.79 1.04
CA THR A 83 -4.53 9.03 -0.26
C THR A 83 -3.91 7.78 -0.89
N GLY A 84 -3.83 6.66 -0.15
CA GLY A 84 -2.88 5.58 -0.37
C GLY A 84 -1.43 6.04 -0.18
N THR A 85 -0.46 5.16 -0.47
CA THR A 85 0.97 5.48 -0.42
C THR A 85 1.35 6.46 -1.54
N LEU A 86 2.03 7.53 -1.17
CA LEU A 86 2.53 8.62 -1.99
C LEU A 86 4.02 8.81 -1.70
N SER A 87 4.80 9.08 -2.74
CA SER A 87 6.21 9.44 -2.62
C SER A 87 6.37 10.87 -2.07
N ASN A 88 7.58 11.26 -1.67
CA ASN A 88 7.84 12.63 -1.26
C ASN A 88 7.57 13.61 -2.41
N GLY A 89 6.83 14.68 -2.14
CA GLY A 89 6.40 15.62 -3.16
C GLY A 89 5.19 16.42 -2.73
N ASN A 90 4.77 17.33 -3.62
CA ASN A 90 3.58 18.14 -3.42
C ASN A 90 2.42 17.56 -4.23
N TYR A 91 1.26 17.43 -3.61
CA TYR A 91 0.06 16.90 -4.22
C TYR A 91 -1.10 17.86 -4.01
N GLU A 92 -1.92 18.00 -5.05
CA GLU A 92 -3.21 18.67 -4.96
C GLU A 92 -4.30 17.61 -4.86
N ILE A 93 -5.11 17.69 -3.81
CA ILE A 93 -6.29 16.86 -3.62
C ILE A 93 -7.50 17.67 -4.06
N THR A 94 -8.20 17.21 -5.09
CA THR A 94 -9.49 17.76 -5.51
C THR A 94 -10.61 16.85 -5.05
N ILE A 95 -11.57 17.38 -4.29
CA ILE A 95 -12.76 16.63 -3.90
C ILE A 95 -13.85 16.83 -4.94
N ILE A 96 -14.42 15.71 -5.37
CA ILE A 96 -15.50 15.64 -6.35
C ILE A 96 -16.70 15.02 -5.66
N ALA A 97 -17.73 15.81 -5.38
CA ALA A 97 -18.98 15.33 -4.82
C ALA A 97 -20.09 15.40 -5.87
N THR A 98 -20.84 14.31 -6.03
CA THR A 98 -21.96 14.20 -6.97
C THR A 98 -23.22 13.86 -6.19
N ASP A 99 -24.34 14.55 -6.45
CA ASP A 99 -25.64 14.25 -5.86
C ASP A 99 -26.42 13.16 -6.64
N LEU A 100 -27.62 12.79 -6.19
CA LEU A 100 -28.47 11.81 -6.90
C LEU A 100 -29.12 12.37 -8.19
N ALA A 101 -29.16 13.68 -8.37
CA ALA A 101 -29.64 14.33 -9.58
C ALA A 101 -28.55 14.48 -10.66
N GLY A 102 -27.29 14.19 -10.33
CA GLY A 102 -26.13 14.29 -11.19
C GLY A 102 -25.43 15.65 -11.17
N ASN A 103 -25.76 16.55 -10.25
CA ASN A 103 -25.04 17.81 -10.06
C ASN A 103 -23.71 17.53 -9.34
N VAL A 104 -22.65 18.27 -9.73
CA VAL A 104 -21.26 17.98 -9.32
C VAL A 104 -20.58 19.22 -8.77
N ASN A 105 -19.99 19.09 -7.57
CA ASN A 105 -19.06 20.06 -7.01
C ASN A 105 -17.60 19.62 -7.28
N LEU A 106 -16.78 20.55 -7.79
CA LEU A 106 -15.35 20.38 -8.10
C LEU A 106 -14.47 21.49 -7.48
N GLY A 107 -15.03 22.34 -6.61
CA GLY A 107 -14.40 23.57 -6.15
C GLY A 107 -13.37 23.36 -5.03
N GLU A 108 -13.51 22.27 -4.27
CA GLU A 108 -12.74 22.06 -3.06
C GLU A 108 -11.40 21.40 -3.37
N ASN A 109 -10.33 22.18 -3.29
CA ASN A 109 -8.95 21.73 -3.46
C ASN A 109 -8.14 21.97 -2.19
N VAL A 110 -7.24 21.03 -1.90
CA VAL A 110 -6.32 21.11 -0.79
C VAL A 110 -4.94 20.70 -1.27
N SER A 111 -3.96 21.58 -1.11
CA SER A 111 -2.57 21.26 -1.36
C SER A 111 -1.97 20.61 -0.12
N ILE A 112 -1.30 19.47 -0.30
CA ILE A 112 -0.51 18.80 0.74
C ILE A 112 0.90 18.53 0.24
N SER A 113 1.82 18.37 1.18
CA SER A 113 3.19 17.95 0.91
C SER A 113 3.46 16.65 1.66
N ILE A 114 3.90 15.63 0.95
CA ILE A 114 4.48 14.43 1.57
C ILE A 114 5.97 14.73 1.71
N ALA A 115 6.39 14.92 2.94
CA ALA A 115 7.79 15.02 3.30
C ALA A 115 8.02 14.02 4.41
N VAL A 116 7.86 12.73 4.06
CA VAL A 116 8.37 11.66 4.90
C VAL A 116 9.82 12.00 5.14
N PRO A 117 10.21 12.32 6.38
CA PRO A 117 11.58 12.66 6.66
C PRO A 117 12.39 11.48 6.14
N SER A 118 13.21 11.73 5.13
CA SER A 118 14.39 10.91 4.96
C SER A 118 15.01 10.91 6.34
N SER A 119 15.23 9.73 6.92
CA SER A 119 16.04 9.55 8.10
C SER A 119 17.46 10.01 7.79
N SER A 120 17.67 11.31 7.58
CA SER A 120 18.91 11.95 7.94
C SER A 120 18.88 11.95 9.46
N SER A 121 19.38 10.86 10.02
CA SER A 121 20.13 10.86 11.25
C SER A 121 20.57 12.28 11.59
N ARG A 122 19.99 12.85 12.67
CA ARG A 122 20.64 13.94 13.39
C ARG A 122 22.09 13.51 13.56
N SER A 123 23.03 14.34 13.13
CA SER A 123 24.46 14.13 13.25
C SER A 123 24.86 13.79 14.68
N SER A 124 24.79 12.50 14.99
CA SER A 124 25.57 11.75 15.93
C SER A 124 26.07 10.63 15.01
N GLY A 125 27.36 10.61 14.71
CA GLY A 125 27.97 9.94 13.54
C GLY A 125 27.17 8.76 13.00
N ASN A 126 26.86 8.78 11.69
CA ASN A 126 26.20 7.69 10.98
C ASN A 126 26.93 6.37 11.25
N HIS A 127 26.52 5.68 12.30
CA HIS A 127 26.64 4.26 12.40
C HIS A 127 25.32 3.76 11.83
N TYR A 128 25.25 3.68 10.49
CA TYR A 128 24.70 2.45 9.93
C TYR A 128 25.35 1.33 10.73
N SER A 129 24.59 0.31 11.12
CA SER A 129 25.25 -0.86 11.65
C SER A 129 26.33 -1.22 10.63
N SER A 130 27.58 -1.35 11.10
CA SER A 130 28.77 -1.39 10.24
C SER A 130 28.79 -2.61 9.31
N ASP A 131 27.73 -3.40 9.39
CA ASP A 131 27.50 -4.68 8.80
C ASP A 131 26.62 -4.62 7.54
N LEU A 132 26.05 -3.46 7.17
CA LEU A 132 25.24 -3.32 5.95
C LEU A 132 26.12 -3.36 4.68
N SER A 133 25.70 -4.10 3.65
CA SER A 133 26.50 -4.23 2.43
C SER A 133 26.54 -2.95 1.57
N GLU A 134 27.71 -2.66 1.00
CA GLU A 134 27.95 -1.46 0.17
C GLU A 134 27.16 -1.48 -1.16
N GLY A 135 26.63 -2.65 -1.57
CA GLY A 135 25.94 -2.85 -2.84
C GLY A 135 24.51 -2.30 -2.93
N ILE A 136 23.93 -1.87 -1.80
CA ILE A 136 22.59 -1.30 -1.77
C ILE A 136 22.71 0.21 -2.00
N THR A 137 22.03 0.75 -3.01
CA THR A 137 22.06 2.19 -3.32
C THR A 137 20.80 2.92 -2.87
N SER A 138 19.66 2.23 -2.86
CA SER A 138 18.37 2.80 -2.43
C SER A 138 18.34 3.03 -0.92
N SER A 139 18.02 4.26 -0.51
CA SER A 139 17.79 4.58 0.90
C SER A 139 16.57 3.86 1.47
N VAL A 140 15.58 3.52 0.62
CA VAL A 140 14.39 2.77 1.03
C VAL A 140 14.77 1.35 1.41
N ILE A 141 15.54 0.66 0.56
CA ILE A 141 15.99 -0.70 0.82
C ILE A 141 16.98 -0.74 1.99
N LYS A 142 17.88 0.24 2.10
CA LYS A 142 18.75 0.37 3.28
C LYS A 142 17.96 0.48 4.59
N ASN A 143 16.94 1.33 4.62
CA ASN A 143 16.11 1.48 5.80
C ASN A 143 15.32 0.20 6.08
N ALA A 144 14.75 -0.44 5.06
CA ALA A 144 14.02 -1.69 5.22
C ALA A 144 14.89 -2.79 5.84
N ILE A 145 16.15 -2.92 5.40
CA ILE A 145 17.11 -3.88 5.97
C ILE A 145 17.58 -3.45 7.37
N SER A 146 17.83 -2.15 7.58
CA SER A 146 18.28 -1.63 8.87
C SER A 146 17.21 -1.77 9.98
N ASP A 147 15.93 -1.63 9.62
CA ASP A 147 14.81 -1.68 10.56
C ASP A 147 14.30 -3.11 10.79
N SER A 148 14.85 -4.09 10.07
CA SER A 148 14.41 -5.49 10.10
C SER A 148 15.50 -6.43 10.55
N ASP A 149 15.15 -7.46 11.30
CA ASP A 149 16.05 -8.59 11.52
C ASP A 149 16.15 -9.44 10.27
N VAL A 150 17.35 -9.85 9.89
CA VAL A 150 17.53 -10.81 8.79
C VAL A 150 17.69 -12.20 9.40
N VAL A 151 16.75 -13.08 9.05
CA VAL A 151 16.62 -14.43 9.60
C VAL A 151 16.86 -15.46 8.50
N TYR A 152 17.82 -16.34 8.72
CA TYR A 152 18.20 -17.39 7.76
C TYR A 152 17.91 -18.79 8.31
N GLY A 153 17.66 -19.72 7.40
CA GLY A 153 17.32 -21.10 7.75
C GLY A 153 18.50 -22.05 7.92
N ASN A 154 19.49 -21.97 7.03
CA ASN A 154 20.69 -22.81 7.07
C ASN A 154 21.95 -21.98 6.78
N SER A 155 23.13 -22.52 7.07
CA SER A 155 24.39 -21.79 6.88
C SER A 155 24.64 -21.26 5.46
N ILE A 156 24.08 -21.91 4.43
CA ILE A 156 24.24 -21.51 3.03
C ILE A 156 23.35 -20.31 2.71
N ASP A 157 22.12 -20.30 3.21
CA ASP A 157 21.23 -19.14 3.13
C ASP A 157 21.71 -18.01 4.03
N GLY A 158 22.49 -18.33 5.07
CA GLY A 158 23.25 -17.39 5.88
C GLY A 158 24.26 -16.59 5.05
N ASP A 159 25.06 -17.25 4.21
CA ASP A 159 26.03 -16.58 3.33
C ASP A 159 25.34 -15.57 2.38
N TYR A 160 24.15 -15.89 1.87
CA TYR A 160 23.36 -14.95 1.05
C TYR A 160 22.78 -13.81 1.89
N ALA A 161 22.27 -14.12 3.09
CA ALA A 161 21.76 -13.13 4.01
C ALA A 161 22.83 -12.13 4.50
N GLU A 162 24.10 -12.57 4.60
CA GLU A 162 25.25 -11.72 4.94
C GLU A 162 25.45 -10.61 3.90
N GLU A 163 25.03 -10.83 2.65
CA GLU A 163 25.08 -9.80 1.62
C GLU A 163 24.03 -8.69 1.82
N LEU A 164 23.09 -8.84 2.77
CA LEU A 164 22.20 -7.77 3.23
C LEU A 164 22.74 -7.11 4.50
N ARG A 165 23.15 -7.90 5.50
CA ARG A 165 23.79 -7.45 6.74
C ARG A 165 24.59 -8.55 7.44
N GLU A 166 25.68 -8.24 8.13
CA GLU A 166 26.45 -9.24 8.93
C GLU A 166 25.70 -9.73 10.19
N ASN A 167 24.90 -8.89 10.86
CA ASN A 167 24.18 -9.34 12.06
C ASN A 167 22.93 -10.15 11.70
N LEU A 168 23.09 -11.46 11.63
CA LEU A 168 22.03 -12.39 11.27
C LEU A 168 21.47 -13.16 12.47
N TYR A 169 20.22 -13.61 12.31
CA TYR A 169 19.56 -14.49 13.27
C TYR A 169 19.28 -15.85 12.62
N ASN A 170 19.53 -16.93 13.35
CA ASN A 170 19.09 -18.25 12.92
C ASN A 170 17.57 -18.37 13.17
N ALA A 171 16.84 -18.93 12.20
CA ALA A 171 15.42 -19.17 12.30
C ALA A 171 15.02 -20.11 13.47
N GLU A 172 15.91 -21.02 13.88
CA GLU A 172 15.68 -21.93 15.00
C GLU A 172 15.51 -21.17 16.32
N GLY A 173 14.29 -21.17 16.84
CA GLY A 173 13.95 -20.50 18.11
C GLY A 173 13.74 -18.98 17.99
N TYR A 174 13.75 -18.42 16.78
CA TYR A 174 13.42 -17.02 16.55
C TYR A 174 11.90 -16.80 16.54
N GLU A 175 11.44 -15.77 17.24
CA GLU A 175 10.05 -15.30 17.20
C GLU A 175 10.02 -13.86 16.69
N ILE A 176 9.08 -13.56 15.79
CA ILE A 176 8.93 -12.24 15.20
C ILE A 176 8.47 -11.26 16.29
N ASP A 177 9.36 -10.37 16.71
CA ASP A 177 9.10 -9.30 17.66
C ASP A 177 9.35 -7.88 17.08
N ARG A 178 9.78 -7.83 15.81
CA ARG A 178 10.04 -6.62 15.03
C ARG A 178 9.87 -6.92 13.53
N ASN A 179 10.15 -5.97 12.64
CA ASN A 179 10.15 -6.25 11.21
C ASN A 179 11.22 -7.31 10.89
N THR A 180 10.95 -8.17 9.92
CA THR A 180 11.81 -9.33 9.65
C THR A 180 12.00 -9.54 8.16
N ILE A 181 13.23 -9.83 7.74
CA ILE A 181 13.56 -10.34 6.42
C ILE A 181 13.84 -11.83 6.57
N ILE A 182 13.04 -12.66 5.94
CA ILE A 182 13.22 -14.10 5.90
C ILE A 182 13.98 -14.43 4.62
N VAL A 183 15.15 -15.05 4.77
CA VAL A 183 15.98 -15.51 3.64
C VAL A 183 16.00 -17.04 3.62
N GLY A 184 15.64 -17.61 2.47
CA GLY A 184 15.59 -19.06 2.25
C GLY A 184 14.19 -19.65 2.42
N GLY A 185 13.91 -20.71 1.65
CA GLY A 185 12.58 -21.31 1.54
C GLY A 185 12.17 -22.18 2.74
N PRO A 186 10.91 -22.67 2.78
CA PRO A 186 10.32 -23.31 3.95
C PRO A 186 10.96 -24.65 4.29
N ASN A 187 11.58 -25.34 3.32
CA ASN A 187 12.32 -26.59 3.58
C ASN A 187 13.57 -26.40 4.43
N ALA A 188 14.14 -25.19 4.42
CA ALA A 188 15.40 -24.87 5.09
C ALA A 188 15.23 -23.86 6.22
N ASN A 189 14.16 -23.07 6.21
CA ASN A 189 13.91 -22.00 7.17
C ASN A 189 12.60 -22.27 7.92
N VAL A 190 12.71 -22.64 9.20
CA VAL A 190 11.54 -22.96 10.05
C VAL A 190 10.61 -21.77 10.24
N LEU A 191 11.12 -20.53 10.13
CA LEU A 191 10.30 -19.33 10.19
C LEU A 191 9.52 -19.15 8.88
N ALA A 192 10.15 -19.42 7.74
CA ALA A 192 9.48 -19.44 6.45
C ALA A 192 8.38 -20.52 6.42
N GLU A 193 8.66 -21.73 6.90
CA GLU A 193 7.68 -22.82 7.01
C GLU A 193 6.48 -22.41 7.88
N LYS A 194 6.75 -21.79 9.04
CA LYS A 194 5.71 -21.36 9.98
C LYS A 194 4.75 -20.32 9.41
N TYR A 195 5.24 -19.43 8.55
CA TYR A 195 4.46 -18.31 8.01
C TYR A 195 4.14 -18.43 6.52
N ASP A 196 4.49 -19.53 5.85
CA ASP A 196 4.31 -19.71 4.40
C ASP A 196 2.87 -19.44 3.93
N SER A 197 1.87 -19.82 4.74
CA SER A 197 0.45 -19.63 4.42
C SER A 197 -0.02 -18.17 4.48
N GLU A 198 0.73 -17.27 5.11
CA GLU A 198 0.42 -15.83 5.16
C GLU A 198 0.82 -15.12 3.87
N PHE A 199 1.69 -15.74 3.07
CA PHE A 199 2.24 -15.17 1.85
C PHE A 199 1.40 -15.53 0.62
N GLY A 200 1.40 -14.64 -0.38
CA GLY A 200 0.61 -14.82 -1.60
C GLY A 200 1.15 -15.90 -2.52
N VAL A 201 2.45 -16.22 -2.41
CA VAL A 201 3.12 -17.23 -3.22
C VAL A 201 3.85 -18.22 -2.31
N SER A 202 3.43 -19.48 -2.35
CA SER A 202 4.13 -20.58 -1.66
C SER A 202 5.36 -21.00 -2.47
N ILE A 203 6.52 -21.07 -1.82
CA ILE A 203 7.81 -21.34 -2.44
C ILE A 203 8.24 -22.77 -2.11
N THR A 204 8.58 -23.56 -3.12
CA THR A 204 8.99 -24.96 -2.98
C THR A 204 10.27 -25.21 -3.79
N ASN A 205 10.85 -26.40 -3.66
CA ASN A 205 12.01 -26.80 -4.47
C ASN A 205 11.69 -26.87 -5.98
N ASP A 206 10.41 -26.88 -6.37
CA ASP A 206 9.96 -26.94 -7.76
C ASP A 206 9.34 -25.63 -8.27
N TYR A 207 8.87 -24.75 -7.36
CA TYR A 207 8.20 -23.48 -7.68
C TYR A 207 8.83 -22.31 -6.90
N PRO A 208 9.22 -21.17 -7.52
CA PRO A 208 8.85 -20.67 -8.86
C PRO A 208 9.57 -21.31 -10.05
N GLY A 209 10.50 -22.24 -9.84
CA GLY A 209 11.18 -23.01 -10.88
C GLY A 209 12.69 -22.80 -10.90
N GLU A 210 13.36 -23.47 -11.83
CA GLU A 210 14.82 -23.49 -11.89
C GLU A 210 15.42 -22.09 -12.04
N ASN A 211 16.39 -21.79 -11.17
CA ASN A 211 17.09 -20.53 -11.02
C ASN A 211 16.17 -19.33 -10.75
N ARG A 212 14.97 -19.56 -10.20
CA ARG A 212 13.99 -18.52 -9.91
C ARG A 212 13.77 -18.32 -8.43
N GLY A 213 13.64 -17.06 -8.04
CA GLY A 213 13.30 -16.62 -6.69
C GLY A 213 12.11 -15.68 -6.69
N VAL A 214 11.50 -15.53 -5.52
CA VAL A 214 10.36 -14.66 -5.26
C VAL A 214 10.74 -13.70 -4.15
N ILE A 215 10.35 -12.43 -4.34
CA ILE A 215 10.37 -11.40 -3.30
C ILE A 215 8.93 -11.02 -3.04
N GLN A 216 8.48 -11.12 -1.79
CA GLN A 216 7.13 -10.76 -1.41
C GLN A 216 7.11 -10.16 -0.01
N ILE A 217 6.13 -9.29 0.24
CA ILE A 217 6.07 -8.51 1.47
C ILE A 217 4.68 -8.63 2.05
N GLN A 218 4.61 -8.99 3.32
CA GLN A 218 3.35 -9.19 4.02
C GLN A 218 3.40 -8.58 5.42
N ASN A 219 2.27 -8.04 5.87
CA ASN A 219 2.09 -7.63 7.26
C ASN A 219 1.56 -8.82 8.07
N ILE A 220 2.38 -9.38 8.95
CA ILE A 220 2.04 -10.55 9.77
C ILE A 220 1.59 -10.11 11.16
N GLN A 221 0.46 -10.66 11.62
CA GLN A 221 -0.07 -10.42 12.96
C GLN A 221 0.50 -11.45 13.95
N VAL A 222 1.23 -10.97 14.95
CA VAL A 222 1.85 -11.79 16.00
C VAL A 222 1.19 -11.50 17.34
N HIS A 223 0.83 -12.56 18.05
CA HIS A 223 0.27 -12.48 19.40
C HIS A 223 1.41 -12.36 20.42
N VAL A 224 1.50 -11.21 21.07
CA VAL A 224 2.47 -10.96 22.15
C VAL A 224 1.69 -10.81 23.46
N GLY A 225 1.52 -11.94 24.17
CA GLY A 225 0.63 -12.02 25.32
C GLY A 225 -0.82 -11.77 24.91
N ASN A 226 -1.44 -10.71 25.44
CA ASN A 226 -2.83 -10.33 25.15
C ASN A 226 -2.95 -9.29 24.01
N PHE A 227 -1.85 -8.90 23.38
CA PHE A 227 -1.84 -7.88 22.33
C PHE A 227 -1.52 -8.48 20.97
N ILE A 228 -2.21 -8.01 19.93
CA ILE A 228 -1.87 -8.31 18.54
C ILE A 228 -0.99 -7.18 18.03
N LYS A 229 0.24 -7.51 17.61
CA LYS A 229 1.14 -6.58 16.93
C LYS A 229 1.26 -6.99 15.48
N THR A 230 1.43 -6.01 14.60
CA THR A 230 1.63 -6.24 13.17
C THR A 230 3.06 -5.86 12.82
N TYR A 231 3.77 -6.77 12.15
CA TYR A 231 5.14 -6.55 11.70
C TYR A 231 5.22 -6.76 10.19
N GLN A 232 6.03 -5.94 9.52
CA GLN A 232 6.32 -6.14 8.11
C GLN A 232 7.33 -7.27 7.96
N VAL A 233 7.01 -8.25 7.13
CA VAL A 233 7.88 -9.37 6.81
C VAL A 233 8.19 -9.37 5.33
N ILE A 234 9.47 -9.26 5.00
CA ILE A 234 9.99 -9.37 3.64
C ILE A 234 10.48 -10.80 3.47
N TYR A 235 9.92 -11.52 2.51
CA TYR A 235 10.27 -12.91 2.27
C TYR A 235 10.98 -13.06 0.92
N ILE A 236 12.23 -13.52 0.98
CA ILE A 236 13.14 -13.67 -0.15
C ILE A 236 13.60 -15.13 -0.20
N ALA A 237 13.09 -15.88 -1.16
CA ALA A 237 13.47 -17.28 -1.34
C ALA A 237 13.30 -17.74 -2.78
N GLY A 238 14.04 -18.76 -3.19
CA GLY A 238 13.87 -19.42 -4.48
C GLY A 238 13.75 -20.93 -4.38
N SER A 239 13.46 -21.54 -5.54
CA SER A 239 13.39 -23.00 -5.66
C SER A 239 14.74 -23.68 -5.49
N ASP A 240 15.80 -22.95 -5.80
CA ASP A 240 17.17 -23.37 -5.63
C ASP A 240 18.03 -22.19 -5.16
N ARG A 241 19.31 -22.46 -4.94
CA ARG A 241 20.29 -21.48 -4.43
C ARG A 241 20.45 -20.28 -5.36
N TYR A 242 20.46 -20.51 -6.67
CA TYR A 242 20.57 -19.44 -7.67
C TYR A 242 19.30 -18.60 -7.72
N GLY A 243 18.13 -19.21 -7.47
CA GLY A 243 16.87 -18.52 -7.31
C GLY A 243 16.86 -17.59 -6.10
N THR A 244 17.26 -18.08 -4.92
CA THR A 244 17.39 -17.24 -3.72
C THR A 244 18.39 -16.10 -3.96
N GLN A 245 19.54 -16.40 -4.56
CA GLN A 245 20.54 -15.38 -4.91
C GLN A 245 20.00 -14.35 -5.90
N ALA A 246 19.21 -14.77 -6.90
CA ALA A 246 18.59 -13.85 -7.85
C ALA A 246 17.60 -12.89 -7.17
N ALA A 247 16.77 -13.41 -6.26
CA ALA A 247 15.86 -12.61 -5.46
C ALA A 247 16.62 -11.61 -4.58
N LEU A 248 17.70 -12.05 -3.95
CA LEU A 248 18.48 -11.20 -3.07
C LEU A 248 19.22 -10.08 -3.82
N GLU A 249 19.88 -10.40 -4.93
CA GLU A 249 20.56 -9.42 -5.77
C GLU A 249 19.59 -8.43 -6.42
N TYR A 250 18.44 -8.91 -6.91
CA TYR A 250 17.42 -8.02 -7.45
C TYR A 250 16.86 -7.09 -6.37
N PHE A 251 16.63 -7.61 -5.16
CA PHE A 251 16.13 -6.84 -4.02
C PHE A 251 17.03 -5.63 -3.68
N LYS A 252 18.36 -5.77 -3.77
CA LYS A 252 19.31 -4.67 -3.55
C LYS A 252 19.17 -3.53 -4.57
N THR A 253 18.69 -3.85 -5.78
CA THR A 253 18.51 -2.90 -6.89
C THR A 253 17.17 -2.19 -6.86
N LEU A 254 16.23 -2.60 -5.99
CA LEU A 254 14.92 -1.99 -5.91
C LEU A 254 15.00 -0.55 -5.41
N ASP A 255 14.25 0.34 -6.03
CA ASP A 255 14.05 1.70 -5.52
C ASP A 255 12.94 1.76 -4.47
N GLU A 256 11.96 0.85 -4.55
CA GLU A 256 10.80 0.73 -3.66
C GLU A 256 10.47 -0.74 -3.34
N LEU A 257 9.79 -0.97 -2.22
CA LEU A 257 9.32 -2.28 -1.81
C LEU A 257 8.10 -2.71 -2.66
N PRO A 258 8.08 -3.92 -3.26
CA PRO A 258 6.99 -4.35 -4.13
C PRO A 258 5.68 -4.54 -3.38
N SER A 259 4.57 -4.13 -3.98
CA SER A 259 3.22 -4.32 -3.43
C SER A 259 2.62 -5.70 -3.75
N GLU A 260 3.15 -6.38 -4.76
CA GLU A 260 2.77 -7.73 -5.17
C GLU A 260 4.01 -8.63 -5.23
N PRO A 261 3.88 -9.97 -5.10
CA PRO A 261 5.00 -10.88 -5.25
C PRO A 261 5.67 -10.72 -6.61
N ILE A 262 6.98 -10.50 -6.61
CA ILE A 262 7.78 -10.43 -7.84
C ILE A 262 8.61 -11.70 -7.98
N THR A 263 8.59 -12.29 -9.17
CA THR A 263 9.44 -13.43 -9.52
C THR A 263 10.64 -12.95 -10.32
N VAL A 264 11.82 -13.43 -9.97
CA VAL A 264 13.07 -13.09 -10.64
C VAL A 264 13.84 -14.35 -11.00
N LYS A 265 14.65 -14.29 -12.06
CA LYS A 265 15.46 -15.41 -12.54
C LYS A 265 16.92 -15.02 -12.63
N TRP A 266 17.81 -15.92 -12.19
CA TRP A 266 19.24 -15.80 -12.43
C TRP A 266 19.59 -16.06 -13.90
N THR A 267 20.38 -15.16 -14.49
CA THR A 267 20.93 -15.32 -15.85
C THR A 267 22.43 -15.11 -15.86
N ALA A 268 23.09 -15.41 -16.98
CA ALA A 268 24.52 -15.14 -17.16
C ALA A 268 24.89 -13.65 -16.99
N ASN A 269 23.91 -12.73 -17.11
CA ASN A 269 24.10 -11.29 -16.97
C ASN A 269 23.55 -10.73 -15.64
N GLY A 270 23.21 -11.59 -14.67
CA GLY A 270 22.61 -11.21 -13.40
C GLY A 270 21.11 -11.50 -13.30
N PRO A 271 20.44 -11.04 -12.22
CA PRO A 271 19.03 -11.30 -12.00
C PRO A 271 18.15 -10.45 -12.93
N VAL A 272 17.08 -11.06 -13.46
CA VAL A 272 16.09 -10.37 -14.27
C VAL A 272 14.68 -10.65 -13.75
N LEU A 273 13.81 -9.64 -13.81
CA LEU A 273 12.39 -9.81 -13.53
C LEU A 273 11.77 -10.79 -14.52
N VAL A 274 10.92 -11.68 -14.02
CA VAL A 274 10.11 -12.58 -14.84
C VAL A 274 8.65 -12.18 -14.71
N GLU A 275 8.06 -11.78 -15.83
CA GLU A 275 6.61 -11.60 -15.99
C GLU A 275 5.85 -12.93 -15.92
#